data_AF-A0A2T7VQ89-F1
#
_entry.id   AF-A0A2T7VQ89-F1
#
_cell.length_a   1.000
_cell.length_b   1.000
_cell.length_c   1.000
_cell.angle_alpha   90.00
_cell.angle_beta   90.00
_cell.angle_gamma   90.00
#
_symmetry.space_group_name_H-M   'P 1'
#
loop_
_entity.id
_entity.type
_entity.pdbx_description
1 polymer ?
#
loop_
_entity_poly.entity_id
_entity_poly.type
_entity_poly.pdbx_seq_one_letter_code
_entity_poly.pdbx_strand_id
1 'polypeptide(L)' 'MLITVALEPETGSEMDATVLGYLLHKHPARAQVFSAPVGDVHVFAPEATRERCR' A
#
# COMPACT_ATOMS: atom_id res chain seq x y z
N MET A 1 -1.36 -4.39 16.42
CA MET A 1 -0.55 -5.24 15.52
C MET A 1 -0.45 -4.53 14.18
N LEU A 2 0.73 -4.48 13.56
CA LEU A 2 0.93 -3.83 12.26
C LEU A 2 1.40 -4.88 11.25
N ILE A 3 0.85 -4.83 10.05
CA ILE A 3 1.31 -5.63 8.91
C ILE A 3 1.67 -4.65 7.79
N THR A 4 2.84 -4.85 7.20
CA THR A 4 3.31 -4.06 6.07
C THR A 4 3.45 -4.96 4.85
N VAL A 5 2.90 -4.51 3.73
CA VAL A 5 3.12 -5.13 2.41
C VAL A 5 3.87 -4.09 1.59
N ALA A 6 5.02 -4.45 1.05
CA ALA A 6 5.85 -3.54 0.28
C ALA A 6 6.12 -4.11 -1.12
N LEU A 7 6.21 -3.22 -2.10
CA LEU A 7 6.67 -3.51 -3.45
C LEU A 7 7.85 -2.59 -3.77
N GLU A 8 8.99 -3.19 -4.12
CA GLU A 8 10.22 -2.54 -4.53
C GLU A 8 10.65 -3.18 -5.86
N PRO A 9 10.45 -2.50 -7.01
CA PRO A 9 10.88 -2.99 -8.31
C PRO A 9 12.41 -3.13 -8.36
N GLU A 10 12.88 -4.10 -9.14
CA GLU A 10 14.29 -4.25 -9.48
C GLU A 10 14.82 -3.06 -10.30
N THR A 11 16.11 -2.75 -10.14
CA THR A 11 16.74 -1.62 -10.82
C THR A 11 16.68 -1.79 -12.34
N GLY A 12 16.13 -0.79 -13.03
CA GLY A 12 15.93 -0.83 -14.48
C GLY A 12 14.59 -1.44 -14.92
N SER A 13 13.71 -1.80 -13.99
CA SER A 13 12.33 -2.18 -14.29
C SER A 13 11.49 -0.97 -14.69
N GLU A 14 10.66 -1.12 -15.72
CA GLU A 14 9.66 -0.13 -16.09
C GLU A 14 8.45 -0.12 -15.13
N MET A 15 8.35 -1.14 -14.27
CA MET A 15 7.25 -1.31 -13.32
C MET A 15 7.20 -0.14 -12.31
N ASP A 16 6.02 0.48 -12.20
CA ASP A 16 5.72 1.48 -11.18
C ASP A 16 5.20 0.80 -9.92
N ALA A 17 5.89 0.98 -8.78
CA ALA A 17 5.52 0.37 -7.52
C ALA A 17 4.12 0.77 -7.03
N THR A 18 3.58 1.90 -7.47
CA THR A 18 2.20 2.33 -7.15
C THR A 18 1.13 1.38 -7.69
N VAL A 19 1.49 0.45 -8.59
CA VAL A 19 0.63 -0.68 -9.00
C VAL A 19 0.12 -1.49 -7.80
N LEU A 20 0.85 -1.49 -6.68
CA LEU A 20 0.43 -2.14 -5.44
C LEU A 20 -0.95 -1.66 -4.96
N GLY A 21 -1.27 -0.37 -5.16
CA GLY A 21 -2.58 0.18 -4.82
C GLY A 21 -3.72 -0.45 -5.62
N TYR A 22 -3.47 -0.78 -6.89
CA TYR A 22 -4.43 -1.50 -7.73
C TYR A 22 -4.56 -2.97 -7.29
N LEU A 23 -3.44 -3.66 -7.04
CA LEU A 23 -3.45 -5.06 -6.60
C LEU A 23 -4.23 -5.25 -5.28
N LEU A 24 -4.01 -4.35 -4.32
CA LEU A 24 -4.70 -4.38 -3.01
C LEU A 24 -6.10 -3.74 -3.03
N HIS A 25 -6.49 -3.14 -4.15
CA HIS A 25 -7.71 -2.35 -4.29
C HIS A 25 -7.82 -1.27 -3.20
N LYS A 26 -6.72 -0.54 -2.97
CA LYS A 26 -6.61 0.58 -2.03
C LYS A 26 -5.86 1.72 -2.69
N HIS A 27 -6.49 2.90 -2.73
CA HIS A 27 -5.85 4.08 -3.29
C HIS A 27 -4.80 4.61 -2.29
N PRO A 28 -3.51 4.71 -2.67
CA PRO A 28 -2.43 5.03 -1.71
C PRO A 28 -2.59 6.41 -1.04
N ALA A 29 -3.08 7.41 -1.78
CA ALA A 29 -3.35 8.75 -1.21
C ALA A 29 -4.62 8.83 -0.34
N ARG A 30 -5.32 7.71 -0.09
CA ARG A 30 -6.55 7.69 0.70
C ARG A 30 -6.41 6.72 1.85
N ALA A 31 -6.13 7.27 3.04
CA ALA A 31 -6.25 6.51 4.28
C ALA A 31 -7.71 6.06 4.48
N GLN A 32 -7.89 4.81 4.89
CA GLN A 32 -9.19 4.18 5.09
C GLN A 32 -9.24 3.50 6.44
N VAL A 33 -10.42 3.50 7.04
CA VAL A 33 -10.70 2.81 8.30
C VAL A 33 -11.82 1.81 8.05
N PHE A 34 -11.63 0.59 8.53
CA PHE A 34 -12.60 -0.50 8.42
C PHE A 34 -12.91 -1.02 9.82
N SER A 35 -14.18 -1.16 10.19
CA SER A 35 -14.54 -1.76 11.47
C SER A 35 -14.54 -3.29 11.37
N ALA A 36 -13.92 -3.93 12.36
CA ALA A 36 -13.90 -5.38 12.54
C ALA A 36 -14.37 -5.73 13.97
N PRO A 37 -14.74 -7.00 14.25
CA PRO A 37 -15.19 -7.41 15.58
C PRO A 37 -14.19 -7.15 16.72
N VAL A 38 -12.91 -7.02 16.38
CA VAL A 38 -11.81 -6.75 17.32
C VAL A 38 -11.41 -5.28 17.40
N GLY A 39 -12.16 -4.39 16.76
CA GLY A 39 -11.88 -2.95 16.66
C GLY A 39 -11.62 -2.48 15.24
N ASP A 40 -11.21 -1.22 15.11
CA ASP A 40 -10.96 -0.60 13.82
C ASP A 40 -9.59 -0.98 13.23
N VAL A 41 -9.56 -1.17 11.90
CA VAL A 41 -8.38 -1.44 11.10
C VAL A 41 -8.09 -0.23 10.24
N HIS A 42 -6.90 0.34 10.41
CA HIS A 42 -6.42 1.48 9.64
C HIS A 42 -5.54 0.99 8.49
N VAL A 43 -5.87 1.40 7.27
CA VAL A 43 -5.10 1.10 6.05
C VAL A 43 -4.64 2.42 5.45
N PHE A 44 -3.33 2.55 5.29
CA PHE A 44 -2.70 3.74 4.70
C PHE A 44 -1.38 3.31 4.03
N ALA A 45 -0.97 4.05 2.99
CA ALA A 45 0.31 3.85 2.33
C ALA A 45 1.26 4.98 2.76
N PRO A 46 2.18 4.78 3.74
CA PRO A 46 3.12 5.81 4.15
C PRO A 46 4.08 6.26 3.04
N GLU A 47 4.26 5.45 1.99
CA GLU A 47 5.14 5.77 0.87
C GLU A 47 4.53 5.22 -0.43
N ALA A 48 4.36 6.09 -1.43
CA ALA A 48 3.80 5.72 -2.73
C ALA A 48 4.52 6.49 -3.84
N THR A 49 5.65 5.93 -4.26
CA THR A 49 6.52 6.44 -5.33
C THR A 49 6.67 5.39 -6.42
N ARG A 50 7.30 5.73 -7.55
CA ARG A 50 7.53 4.78 -8.64
C ARG A 50 8.51 3.69 -8.22
N GLU A 51 9.49 4.05 -7.38
CA GLU A 51 10.57 3.20 -6.91
C GLU A 51 10.14 2.31 -5.72
N ARG A 52 9.09 2.72 -5.00
CA ARG A 52 8.63 1.99 -3.81
C ARG A 52 7.20 2.35 -3.41
N CYS A 53 6.41 1.33 -3.06
CA CYS A 53 5.09 1.50 -2.44
C CYS A 53 4.92 0.56 -1.24
N ARG A 54 4.43 1.08 -0.11
CA ARG A 54 4.11 0.32 1.11
C ARG A 54 3.09 1.03 1.99
#